data_AF-A0A5E5ANV8-F1
#
_entry.id   AF-A0A5E5ANV8-F1
#
_cell.length_a   1.000
_cell.length_b   1.000
_cell.length_c   1.000
_cell.angle_alpha   90.00
_cell.angle_beta   90.00
_cell.angle_gamma   90.00
#
_symmetry.space_group_name_H-M   'P 1'
#
loop_
_entity.id
_entity.type
_entity.pdbx_description
1 polymer ?
#
loop_
_entity_poly.entity_id
_entity_poly.type
_entity_poly.pdbx_seq_one_letter_code
_entity_poly.pdbx_strand_id
1 'polypeptide(L)' 'MSEINNGGPAFPSHGTMGEVTHEGMTLRDRFAIAALPQLQFSHHDEYTLDAIATLAYQQADAMIRARGAA' A
#
# COMPACT_ATOMS: atom_id res chain seq x y z
N MET A 1 -18.48 5.44 -6.53
CA MET A 1 -17.04 5.36 -6.26
C MET A 1 -16.87 4.36 -5.13
N SER A 2 -16.35 3.18 -5.42
CA SER A 2 -16.13 2.16 -4.39
C SER A 2 -15.06 2.66 -3.43
N GLU A 3 -15.36 2.63 -2.15
CA GLU A 3 -14.42 3.02 -1.09
C GLU A 3 -13.19 2.10 -1.18
N ILE A 4 -12.00 2.69 -1.29
CA ILE A 4 -10.76 1.91 -1.38
C ILE A 4 -10.38 1.47 0.03
N ASN A 5 -10.31 0.15 0.23
CA ASN A 5 -9.85 -0.41 1.48
C ASN A 5 -8.32 -0.30 1.62
N ASN A 6 -7.89 0.72 2.35
CA ASN A 6 -6.46 0.99 2.54
C ASN A 6 -5.84 0.18 3.70
N GLY A 7 -6.61 -0.66 4.39
CA GLY A 7 -6.13 -1.54 5.47
C GLY A 7 -5.78 -0.82 6.78
N GLY A 8 -6.09 0.48 6.90
CA GLY A 8 -5.79 1.32 8.06
C GLY A 8 -4.35 1.87 8.08
N PRO A 9 -3.90 2.48 9.19
CA PRO A 9 -2.54 2.98 9.32
C PRO A 9 -1.49 1.87 9.22
N ALA A 10 -0.41 2.09 8.47
CA ALA A 10 0.69 1.12 8.31
C ALA A 10 1.40 0.80 9.63
N PHE A 11 1.48 1.79 10.53
CA PHE A 11 2.10 1.68 11.85
C PHE A 11 1.10 2.16 12.91
N PRO A 12 0.28 1.26 13.48
CA PRO A 12 -0.72 1.62 14.47
C PRO A 12 -0.07 2.16 15.75
N SER A 13 -0.40 3.38 16.17
CA SER A 13 -0.02 3.89 17.49
C SER A 13 -1.04 3.43 18.54
N HIS A 14 -0.56 2.76 19.58
CA HIS A 14 -1.35 2.42 20.76
C HIS A 14 -0.87 3.29 21.92
N GLY A 15 -1.44 4.49 22.10
CA GLY A 15 -1.02 5.33 23.22
C GLY A 15 -1.81 6.64 23.37
N THR A 16 -2.19 6.93 24.61
CA THR A 16 -2.82 8.15 25.15
C THR A 16 -1.90 9.38 25.10
N MET A 17 -1.27 9.64 23.96
CA MET A 17 -0.39 10.81 23.77
C MET A 17 -0.81 11.56 22.50
N GLY A 18 -1.69 12.54 22.69
CA GLY A 18 -2.03 13.53 21.69
C GLY A 18 -2.84 12.98 20.52
N GLU A 19 -3.84 13.74 20.11
CA GLU A 19 -4.52 13.55 18.83
C GLU A 19 -3.46 13.35 17.73
N VAL A 20 -3.47 12.17 17.08
CA VAL A 20 -2.57 11.90 15.96
C VAL A 20 -3.03 12.82 14.83
N THR A 21 -2.43 14.00 14.73
CA THR A 21 -2.87 15.08 13.81
C THR A 21 -2.67 14.74 12.33
N HIS A 22 -1.96 13.64 12.02
CA HIS A 22 -1.64 13.24 10.66
C HIS A 22 -1.81 11.72 10.52
N GLU A 23 -2.70 11.29 9.62
CA GLU A 23 -3.04 9.87 9.39
C GLU A 23 -1.85 9.01 8.89
N GLY A 24 -0.70 9.63 8.59
CA GLY A 24 0.52 8.93 8.20
C GLY A 24 0.35 8.15 6.90
N MET A 25 1.11 7.07 6.77
CA MET A 25 1.06 6.15 5.62
C MET A 25 0.04 5.05 5.86
N THR A 26 -0.76 4.68 4.86
CA THR A 26 -1.70 3.56 4.98
C THR A 26 -1.00 2.21 4.79
N LEU A 27 -1.62 1.13 5.28
CA LEU A 27 -1.10 -0.23 5.10
C LEU A 27 -0.97 -0.59 3.61
N ARG A 28 -1.91 -0.11 2.79
CA ARG A 28 -1.85 -0.23 1.32
C ARG A 28 -0.60 0.42 0.74
N ASP A 29 -0.30 1.65 1.12
CA ASP A 29 0.90 2.36 0.65
C ASP A 29 2.18 1.62 1.07
N ARG A 30 2.19 1.09 2.29
CA ARG A 30 3.34 0.33 2.81
C ARG A 30 3.59 -0.95 2.03
N PHE A 31 2.54 -1.66 1.63
CA PHE A 31 2.65 -2.85 0.77
C PHE A 31 3.04 -2.50 -0.65
N ALA A 32 2.50 -1.42 -1.22
CA ALA A 32 2.89 -0.97 -2.55
C ALA A 32 4.39 -0.61 -2.59
N ILE A 33 4.89 0.14 -1.60
CA ILE A 33 6.32 0.46 -1.47
C ILE A 33 7.18 -0.80 -1.34
N ALA A 34 6.70 -1.83 -0.63
CA ALA A 34 7.43 -3.09 -0.53
C ALA A 34 7.50 -3.85 -1.87
N ALA A 35 6.49 -3.72 -2.73
CA ALA A 35 6.43 -4.39 -4.03
C ALA A 35 7.23 -3.65 -5.12
N LEU A 36 7.31 -2.31 -5.03
CA LEU A 36 7.90 -1.45 -6.07
C LEU A 36 9.31 -1.86 -6.51
N PRO A 37 10.30 -2.12 -5.63
CA PRO A 37 11.67 -2.43 -6.06
C PRO A 37 11.74 -3.71 -6.91
N GLN A 38 10.99 -4.74 -6.54
CA GLN A 38 11.00 -6.00 -7.26
C GLN A 38 10.32 -5.86 -8.64
N LEU A 39 9.18 -5.19 -8.69
CA LEU A 39 8.47 -4.93 -9.95
C LEU A 39 9.31 -4.06 -10.90
N GLN A 40 9.97 -3.04 -10.36
CA GLN A 40 10.84 -2.18 -11.13
C GLN A 40 12.07 -2.94 -11.63
N PHE A 41 12.72 -3.77 -10.80
CA PHE A 41 13.87 -4.55 -11.23
C PHE A 41 13.49 -5.57 -12.32
N SER A 42 12.39 -6.31 -12.12
CA SER A 42 11.95 -7.37 -13.03
C SER A 42 11.40 -6.86 -14.37
N HIS A 43 10.86 -5.64 -14.42
CA HIS A 43 10.17 -5.14 -15.62
C HIS A 43 10.61 -3.73 -16.07
N HIS A 44 11.82 -3.29 -15.71
CA HIS A 44 12.30 -1.94 -16.00
C HIS A 44 12.23 -1.53 -17.48
N ASP A 45 12.35 -2.48 -18.40
CA ASP A 45 12.31 -2.24 -19.86
C ASP A 45 10.94 -2.56 -20.49
N GLU A 46 10.05 -3.25 -19.77
CA GLU A 46 8.75 -3.71 -20.30
C GLU A 46 7.59 -2.80 -19.92
N TYR A 47 7.67 -2.16 -18.76
CA TYR A 47 6.59 -1.33 -18.22
C TYR A 47 7.05 0.10 -17.95
N THR A 48 6.14 1.05 -18.21
CA THR A 48 6.31 2.44 -17.76
C THR A 48 6.27 2.50 -16.23
N LEU A 49 6.80 3.58 -15.66
CA LEU A 49 6.71 3.83 -14.21
C LEU A 49 5.26 3.84 -13.71
N ASP A 50 4.33 4.37 -14.51
CA ASP A 50 2.89 4.37 -14.17
C ASP A 50 2.31 2.94 -14.12
N ALA A 51 2.74 2.07 -15.04
CA ALA A 51 2.32 0.67 -15.03
C ALA A 51 2.91 -0.08 -13.83
N ILE A 52 4.18 0.17 -13.48
CA ILE A 52 4.82 -0.40 -12.28
C ILE A 52 4.10 0.06 -11.01
N ALA A 53 3.77 1.35 -10.90
CA ALA A 53 3.00 1.89 -9.78
C ALA A 53 1.61 1.23 -9.66
N THR A 54 0.94 1.05 -10.79
CA THR A 54 -0.36 0.36 -10.85
C THR A 54 -0.25 -1.08 -10.36
N LEU A 55 0.74 -1.84 -10.83
CA LEU A 55 0.99 -3.22 -10.40
C LEU A 55 1.30 -3.30 -8.90
N ALA A 56 2.08 -2.36 -8.37
CA ALA A 56 2.41 -2.32 -6.94
C ALA A 56 1.17 -2.13 -6.07
N TYR A 57 0.25 -1.23 -6.45
CA TYR A 57 -1.02 -1.06 -5.73
C TYR A 57 -1.95 -2.27 -5.88
N GLN A 58 -1.98 -2.92 -7.06
CA GLN A 58 -2.75 -4.15 -7.24
C GLN A 58 -2.24 -5.29 -6.34
N GLN A 59 -0.91 -5.39 -6.19
CA GLN A 59 -0.29 -6.34 -5.26
C GLN A 59 -0.64 -6.01 -3.81
N ALA A 60 -0.62 -4.73 -3.42
CA ALA A 60 -1.07 -4.29 -2.10
C ALA A 60 -2.53 -4.66 -1.82
N ASP A 61 -3.42 -4.41 -2.79
CA ASP A 61 -4.84 -4.75 -2.68
C ASP A 61 -5.04 -6.27 -2.55
N ALA A 62 -4.24 -7.07 -3.26
CA ALA A 62 -4.25 -8.54 -3.13
C ALA A 62 -3.82 -8.99 -1.73
N MET A 63 -2.81 -8.37 -1.14
CA MET A 63 -2.35 -8.67 0.23
C MET A 63 -3.41 -8.31 1.28
N ILE A 64 -4.09 -7.17 1.12
CA ILE A 64 -5.19 -6.74 2.00
C ILE A 64 -6.37 -7.73 1.92
N ARG A 65 -6.75 -8.16 0.70
CA ARG A 65 -7.78 -9.19 0.51
C ARG A 65 -7.37 -10.52 1.15
N ALA A 66 -6.14 -10.97 0.95
CA ALA A 66 -5.63 -12.21 1.53
C ALA A 66 -5.60 -12.19 3.07
N ARG A 67 -5.48 -10.99 3.68
CA ARG A 67 -5.58 -10.79 5.13
C ARG A 67 -7.01 -10.95 5.66
N GLY A 68 -8.03 -10.97 4.80
CA GLY A 68 -9.43 -11.08 5.20
C GLY A 68 -10.07 -9.74 5.59
N ALA A 69 -9.47 -8.61 5.16
CA ALA A 69 -10.01 -7.28 5.44
C ALA A 69 -11.06 -6.81 4.40
N ALA A 70 -11.44 -7.64 3.42
CA ALA A 70 -12.29 -7.27 2.29
C ALA A 70 -13.79 -7.40 2.56
#